data_AF-A0A951HE76-F1
#
_entry.id   AF-A0A951HE76-F1
#
_cell.length_a   1.000
_cell.length_b   1.000
_cell.length_c   1.000
_cell.angle_alpha   90.00
_cell.angle_beta   90.00
_cell.angle_gamma   90.00
#
_symmetry.space_group_name_H-M   'P 1'
#
loop_
_entity.id
_entity.type
_entity.pdbx_description
1 polymer ?
#
loop_
_entity_poly.entity_id
_entity_poly.type
_entity_poly.pdbx_seq_one_letter_code
_entity_poly.pdbx_strand_id
1 'polypeptide(L)'
;LSAIVLLGLIVAPTRAVATVNDADFARKLVEVFNDCQKVKPGMTRAELITLQMFDEDRGPLHARDDHSFKQHLMFEYRSCSLIKVNIDFGASDSPEERPIDVITKVSLPYIDARSRR
;
A
#
# COMPACT_ATOMS: atom_id res chain seq x y z
N LEU A 1 -11.32 16.57 67.72
CA LEU A 1 -10.07 16.50 66.91
C LEU A 1 -10.44 15.83 65.59
N SER A 2 -10.57 16.60 64.51
CA SER A 2 -10.86 16.06 63.17
C SER A 2 -9.59 16.10 62.33
N ALA A 3 -9.11 14.94 61.89
CA ALA A 3 -7.97 14.82 60.99
C ALA A 3 -8.46 14.78 59.54
N ILE A 4 -8.08 15.78 58.75
CA ILE A 4 -8.31 15.81 57.30
C ILE A 4 -7.14 15.07 56.65
N VAL A 5 -7.41 13.90 56.08
CA VAL A 5 -6.44 13.15 55.28
C VAL A 5 -6.45 13.71 53.86
N LEU A 6 -5.45 14.52 53.52
CA LEU A 6 -5.20 14.98 52.15
C LEU A 6 -4.54 13.85 51.35
N LEU A 7 -5.35 13.13 50.56
CA LEU A 7 -4.84 12.26 49.50
C LEU A 7 -4.33 13.14 48.35
N GLY A 8 -3.01 13.33 48.28
CA GLY A 8 -2.35 13.92 47.12
C GLY A 8 -2.37 12.94 45.96
N LEU A 9 -3.18 13.22 44.93
CA LEU A 9 -3.08 12.53 43.63
C LEU A 9 -1.83 13.03 42.92
N ILE A 10 -0.76 12.23 42.96
CA ILE A 10 0.40 12.43 42.08
C ILE A 10 -0.05 12.06 40.67
N VAL A 11 -0.50 13.04 39.89
CA VAL A 11 -0.68 12.88 38.45
C VAL A 11 0.70 12.94 37.83
N ALA A 12 1.34 11.77 37.69
CA ALA A 12 2.51 11.63 36.85
C ALA A 12 2.08 11.90 35.39
N PRO A 13 2.77 12.78 34.64
CA PRO A 13 2.51 12.89 33.21
C PRO A 13 2.94 11.57 32.58
N THR A 14 1.97 10.74 32.16
CA THR A 14 2.23 9.66 31.22
C THR A 14 2.64 10.31 29.90
N ARG A 15 3.91 10.67 29.76
CA ARG A 15 4.51 10.80 28.43
C ARG A 15 4.34 9.42 27.82
N ALA A 16 3.42 9.31 26.85
CA ALA A 16 3.41 8.19 25.93
C ALA A 16 4.83 8.11 25.38
N VAL A 17 5.57 7.08 25.79
CA VAL A 17 6.83 6.73 25.19
C VAL A 17 6.44 6.45 23.74
N ALA A 18 6.78 7.36 22.82
CA ALA A 18 6.82 7.02 21.41
C ALA A 18 7.81 5.87 21.33
N THR A 19 7.27 4.66 21.32
CA THR A 19 8.08 3.46 21.42
C THR A 19 8.89 3.39 20.14
N VAL A 20 10.13 2.92 20.20
CA VAL A 20 11.05 2.80 19.05
C VAL A 20 10.36 2.18 17.80
N ASN A 21 9.33 1.36 18.03
CA ASN A 21 8.43 0.77 17.05
C ASN A 21 7.70 1.79 16.14
N ASP A 22 7.28 2.95 16.67
CA ASP A 22 6.49 3.94 15.92
C ASP A 22 7.35 4.66 14.86
N ALA A 23 8.62 4.95 15.20
CA ALA A 23 9.56 5.60 14.29
C ALA A 23 9.98 4.67 13.14
N ASP A 24 10.21 3.39 13.43
CA ASP A 24 10.54 2.39 12.42
C ASP A 24 9.33 2.08 11.53
N PHE A 25 8.12 2.04 12.09
CA PHE A 25 6.89 1.91 11.31
C PHE A 25 6.68 3.11 10.38
N ALA A 26 6.84 4.34 10.89
CA ALA A 26 6.74 5.53 10.06
C ALA A 26 7.78 5.54 8.92
N ARG A 27 9.01 5.09 9.19
CA ARG A 27 10.05 4.96 8.16
C ARG A 27 9.64 3.98 7.06
N LYS A 28 9.11 2.82 7.43
CA LYS A 28 8.60 1.82 6.47
C LYS A 28 7.45 2.36 5.63
N LEU A 29 6.53 3.14 6.21
CA LEU A 29 5.46 3.77 5.43
C LEU A 29 5.99 4.77 4.39
N VAL A 30 7.02 5.53 4.76
CA VAL A 30 7.69 6.46 3.83
C VAL A 30 8.39 5.68 2.71
N GLU A 31 9.07 4.57 3.03
CA GLU A 31 9.69 3.70 2.03
C GLU A 31 8.66 3.15 1.04
N VAL A 32 7.54 2.63 1.54
CA VAL A 32 6.44 2.14 0.69
C VAL A 32 5.92 3.25 -0.22
N PHE A 33 5.72 4.45 0.31
CA PHE A 33 5.24 5.58 -0.48
C PHE A 33 6.23 5.95 -1.58
N ASN A 34 7.53 6.00 -1.27
CA ASN A 34 8.59 6.27 -2.24
C ASN A 34 8.69 5.18 -3.32
N ASP A 35 8.52 3.92 -2.93
CA ASP A 35 8.50 2.80 -3.89
C ASP A 35 7.28 2.90 -4.81
N CYS A 36 6.09 3.11 -4.26
CA CYS A 36 4.88 3.30 -5.08
C CYS A 36 4.98 4.50 -6.02
N GLN A 37 5.72 5.55 -5.65
CA GLN A 37 5.97 6.70 -6.52
C GLN A 37 6.88 6.38 -7.72
N LYS A 38 7.60 5.26 -7.74
CA LYS A 38 8.39 4.86 -8.91
C LYS A 38 7.49 4.51 -10.10
N VAL A 39 6.26 4.06 -9.86
CA VAL A 39 5.28 3.80 -10.94
C VAL A 39 4.74 5.12 -11.46
N LYS A 40 4.88 5.35 -12.76
CA LYS A 40 4.46 6.59 -13.43
C LYS A 40 3.56 6.30 -14.62
N PRO A 41 2.61 7.20 -14.94
CA PRO A 41 2.00 7.24 -16.26
C PRO A 41 3.07 7.28 -17.37
N GLY A 42 2.82 6.57 -18.46
CA GLY A 42 3.76 6.40 -19.57
C GLY A 42 4.62 5.13 -19.49
N MET A 43 4.74 4.51 -18.32
CA MET A 43 5.40 3.20 -18.19
C MET A 43 4.55 2.09 -18.83
N THR A 44 5.21 1.09 -19.37
CA THR A 44 4.61 -0.13 -19.90
C THR A 44 4.37 -1.16 -18.79
N ARG A 45 3.50 -2.14 -19.05
CA ARG A 45 3.27 -3.29 -18.17
C ARG A 45 4.56 -4.07 -17.93
N ALA A 46 5.43 -4.20 -18.94
CA ALA A 46 6.74 -4.83 -18.77
C ALA A 46 7.61 -4.08 -17.75
N GLU A 47 7.73 -2.76 -17.90
CA GLU A 47 8.49 -1.92 -16.97
C GLU A 47 7.92 -1.97 -15.55
N LEU A 48 6.59 -2.00 -15.41
CA LEU A 48 5.92 -2.16 -14.12
C LEU A 48 6.37 -3.45 -13.40
N ILE A 49 6.40 -4.58 -14.11
CA ILE A 49 6.79 -5.88 -13.57
C ILE A 49 8.26 -5.85 -13.09
N THR A 50 9.14 -5.13 -13.80
CA THR A 50 10.56 -5.04 -13.40
C THR A 50 10.78 -4.36 -12.04
N LEU A 51 9.82 -3.59 -11.53
CA LEU A 51 9.94 -2.92 -10.23
C LEU A 51 9.85 -3.90 -9.06
N GLN A 52 9.31 -5.11 -9.26
CA GLN A 52 9.21 -6.18 -8.25
C GLN A 52 8.66 -5.71 -6.88
N MET A 53 7.84 -4.66 -6.88
CA MET A 53 7.28 -4.06 -5.65
C MET A 53 5.89 -4.61 -5.30
N PHE A 54 5.28 -5.31 -6.25
CA PHE A 54 4.02 -6.01 -6.05
C PHE A 54 4.29 -7.51 -5.89
N ASP A 55 3.41 -8.16 -5.16
CA ASP A 55 3.48 -9.61 -4.96
C ASP A 55 3.24 -10.32 -6.30
N GLU A 56 4.22 -11.09 -6.80
CA GLU A 56 4.13 -11.79 -8.09
C GLU A 56 3.12 -12.96 -8.05
N ASP A 57 2.95 -13.58 -6.88
CA ASP A 57 1.92 -14.62 -6.67
C ASP A 57 0.53 -14.01 -6.44
N ARG A 58 0.47 -12.71 -6.14
CA ARG A 58 -0.75 -11.91 -5.97
C ARG A 58 -0.67 -10.63 -6.78
N GLY A 59 -0.53 -10.77 -8.10
CA GLY A 59 -0.46 -9.65 -9.04
C GLY A 59 -1.71 -8.73 -8.97
N PRO A 60 -2.29 -8.29 -10.10
CA PRO A 60 -3.65 -7.76 -10.02
C PRO A 60 -4.53 -8.79 -9.31
N LEU A 61 -5.54 -8.39 -8.53
CA LEU A 61 -6.44 -9.32 -7.79
C LEU A 61 -7.27 -10.28 -8.69
N HIS A 62 -6.60 -11.09 -9.50
CA HIS A 62 -7.12 -11.97 -10.52
C HIS A 62 -6.37 -13.31 -10.47
N ALA A 63 -6.98 -14.33 -11.06
CA ALA A 63 -6.38 -15.66 -11.12
C ALA A 63 -5.08 -15.62 -11.94
N ARG A 64 -4.10 -16.44 -11.55
CA ARG A 64 -2.77 -16.50 -12.17
C ARG A 64 -2.81 -16.78 -13.69
N ASP A 65 -3.87 -17.44 -14.15
CA ASP A 65 -4.05 -17.85 -15.55
C ASP A 65 -4.99 -16.90 -16.33
N ASP A 66 -5.48 -15.83 -15.70
CA ASP A 66 -6.34 -14.84 -16.36
C ASP A 66 -5.50 -13.75 -17.03
N HIS A 67 -5.23 -13.93 -18.31
CA HIS A 67 -4.53 -12.96 -19.16
C HIS A 67 -5.47 -11.99 -19.88
N SER A 68 -6.74 -11.90 -19.47
CA SER A 68 -7.65 -10.93 -20.08
C SER A 68 -7.22 -9.49 -19.81
N PHE A 69 -7.28 -8.65 -20.84
CA PHE A 69 -6.97 -7.24 -20.71
C PHE A 69 -7.99 -6.57 -19.78
N LYS A 70 -7.47 -5.89 -18.74
CA LYS A 70 -8.27 -5.09 -17.82
C LYS A 70 -7.69 -3.70 -17.71
N GLN A 71 -8.53 -2.72 -17.98
CA GLN A 71 -8.12 -1.34 -17.97
C GLN A 71 -7.82 -0.82 -16.57
N HIS A 72 -8.51 -1.33 -15.54
CA HIS A 72 -8.31 -0.93 -14.15
C HIS A 72 -7.89 -2.13 -13.32
N LEU A 73 -6.71 -2.04 -12.69
CA LEU A 73 -6.13 -3.12 -11.91
C LEU A 73 -5.68 -2.61 -10.55
N MET A 74 -5.93 -3.41 -9.51
CA MET A 74 -5.50 -3.13 -8.15
C MET A 74 -4.37 -4.08 -7.77
N PHE A 75 -3.25 -3.52 -7.36
CA PHE A 75 -2.04 -4.25 -6.98
C PHE A 75 -1.80 -4.13 -5.48
N GLU A 76 -1.29 -5.21 -4.88
CA GLU A 76 -0.92 -5.27 -3.47
C GLU A 76 0.58 -5.11 -3.28
N TYR A 77 0.98 -4.27 -2.33
CA TYR A 77 2.38 -4.09 -2.02
C TYR A 77 2.97 -5.35 -1.37
N ARG A 78 4.08 -5.87 -1.92
CA ARG A 78 4.64 -7.19 -1.54
C ARG A 78 4.94 -7.34 -0.06
N SER A 79 5.36 -6.28 0.61
CA SER A 79 5.75 -6.32 2.03
C SER A 79 4.58 -6.04 2.97
N CYS A 80 3.41 -5.63 2.45
CA CYS A 80 2.20 -5.38 3.23
C CYS A 80 0.96 -5.41 2.34
N SER A 81 0.23 -6.52 2.34
CA SER A 81 -0.96 -6.71 1.48
C SER A 81 -2.15 -5.80 1.82
N LEU A 82 -2.08 -5.04 2.92
CA LEU A 82 -3.06 -4.02 3.26
C LEU A 82 -2.85 -2.74 2.44
N ILE A 83 -1.64 -2.51 1.93
CA ILE A 83 -1.31 -1.36 1.10
C ILE A 83 -1.55 -1.74 -0.35
N LYS A 84 -2.39 -0.93 -1.01
CA LYS A 84 -2.83 -1.17 -2.38
C LYS A 84 -2.61 0.05 -3.24
N VAL A 85 -2.42 -0.19 -4.54
CA VAL A 85 -2.28 0.84 -5.57
C VAL A 85 -3.18 0.46 -6.74
N ASN A 86 -3.99 1.40 -7.21
CA ASN A 86 -4.77 1.23 -8.43
C ASN A 86 -3.98 1.79 -9.61
N ILE A 87 -3.95 1.02 -10.69
CA ILE A 87 -3.26 1.33 -11.93
C ILE A 87 -4.25 1.20 -13.07
N ASP A 88 -4.38 2.28 -13.84
CA ASP A 88 -5.16 2.28 -15.07
C ASP A 88 -4.21 2.13 -16.26
N PHE A 89 -4.48 1.16 -17.11
CA PHE A 89 -3.87 1.02 -18.42
C PHE A 89 -4.68 1.81 -19.46
N GLY A 90 -4.03 2.27 -20.52
CA GLY A 90 -4.69 2.85 -21.68
C GLY A 90 -5.50 1.80 -22.42
N ALA A 91 -6.41 2.23 -23.30
CA ALA A 91 -7.17 1.31 -24.13
C ALA A 91 -6.23 0.40 -24.93
N SER A 92 -6.48 -0.91 -24.90
CA SER A 92 -5.78 -1.91 -25.70
C SER A 92 -6.68 -2.36 -26.84
N ASP A 93 -6.10 -2.58 -28.01
CA ASP A 93 -6.74 -3.22 -29.16
C ASP A 93 -6.75 -4.76 -29.04
N SER A 94 -6.06 -5.30 -28.04
CA SER A 94 -6.01 -6.72 -27.72
C SER A 94 -7.00 -7.06 -26.59
N PRO A 95 -7.74 -8.19 -26.70
CA PRO A 95 -8.53 -8.70 -25.59
C PRO A 95 -7.67 -9.30 -24.46
N GLU A 96 -6.38 -9.53 -24.72
CA GLU A 96 -5.39 -10.04 -23.77
C GLU A 96 -4.41 -8.95 -23.34
N GLU A 97 -3.95 -9.02 -22.10
CA GLU A 97 -2.92 -8.14 -21.56
C GLU A 97 -1.60 -8.32 -22.31
N ARG A 98 -0.88 -7.22 -22.55
CA ARG A 98 0.40 -7.25 -23.26
C ARG A 98 1.49 -6.52 -22.49
N PRO A 99 2.75 -6.93 -22.66
CA PRO A 99 3.88 -6.22 -22.06
C PRO A 99 3.96 -4.73 -22.44
N ILE A 100 3.42 -4.36 -23.60
CA ILE A 100 3.42 -3.00 -24.14
C ILE A 100 2.25 -2.13 -23.66
N ASP A 101 1.29 -2.66 -22.89
CA ASP A 101 0.17 -1.88 -22.39
C ASP A 101 0.69 -0.73 -21.52
N VAL A 102 0.25 0.50 -21.80
CA VAL A 102 0.79 1.72 -21.18
C VAL A 102 -0.08 2.14 -20.00
N ILE A 103 0.56 2.46 -18.87
CA ILE A 103 -0.08 3.05 -17.70
C ILE A 103 -0.51 4.48 -18.02
N THR A 104 -1.78 4.80 -17.81
CA THR A 104 -2.33 6.16 -17.96
C THR A 104 -2.58 6.85 -16.64
N LYS A 105 -2.84 6.09 -15.57
CA LYS A 105 -3.10 6.63 -14.24
C LYS A 105 -2.58 5.70 -13.16
N VAL A 106 -2.13 6.30 -12.07
CA VAL A 106 -1.69 5.61 -10.86
C VAL A 106 -2.30 6.34 -9.68
N SER A 107 -2.96 5.61 -8.77
CA SER A 107 -3.44 6.21 -7.52
C SER A 107 -2.28 6.45 -6.55
N LEU A 108 -2.49 7.30 -5.54
CA LEU A 108 -1.66 7.22 -4.35
C LEU A 108 -1.84 5.84 -3.70
N PRO A 109 -0.81 5.29 -3.00
CA PRO A 109 -1.00 4.09 -2.21
C PRO A 109 -2.00 4.36 -1.09
N TYR A 110 -2.86 3.39 -0.82
CA TYR A 110 -3.88 3.48 0.22
C TYR A 110 -3.99 2.18 1.02
N ILE A 111 -4.55 2.28 2.22
CA ILE A 111 -4.80 1.12 3.09
C ILE A 111 -6.21 0.59 2.82
N ASP A 112 -6.35 -0.71 2.58
CA ASP A 112 -7.62 -1.40 2.46
C ASP A 112 -7.70 -2.56 3.47
N ALA A 113 -8.44 -2.33 4.55
CA ALA A 113 -8.62 -3.29 5.63
C ALA A 113 -9.83 -4.23 5.42
N ARG A 114 -10.47 -4.20 4.25
CA ARG A 114 -11.58 -5.10 3.94
C ARG A 114 -11.10 -6.55 3.95
N SER A 115 -11.79 -7.39 4.72
CA SER A 115 -11.52 -8.83 4.79
C SER A 115 -11.73 -9.48 3.41
N ARG A 116 -10.77 -10.28 2.96
CA ARG A 116 -10.94 -11.14 1.78
C ARG A 116 -11.94 -12.23 2.16
N ARG A 117 -13.19 -12.08 1.76
CA ARG A 117 -14.17 -13.17 1.79
C ARG A 117 -13.95 -14.09 0.61
#